data_AF-A0A2E7D6J8-F1
#
_entry.id   AF-A0A2E7D6J8-F1
#
_cell.length_a   1.000
_cell.length_b   1.000
_cell.length_c   1.000
_cell.angle_alpha   90.00
_cell.angle_beta   90.00
_cell.angle_gamma   90.00
#
_symmetry.space_group_name_H-M   'P 1'
#
loop_
_entity.id
_entity.type
_entity.pdbx_description
1 polymer ?
#
loop_
_entity_poly.entity_id
_entity_poly.type
_entity_poly.pdbx_seq_one_letter_code
_entity_poly.pdbx_strand_id
1 'polypeptide(L)'
;MWQLPFDNGVTSVGIVLDADKYPLESNRRAEDEWAEQLERYPSIARQLMTAKLVAPERVVRTSRMQRFEETIADDDWALLPNTAGFIDPLHSTGIAHSLCGIELLADCLTQFEGPERTDQLALYSKRVRQALTHIDELMRACYLSLSSFRAFAASTMMYFAAATTFERRRLEANDIRSGAFLCADEEWEIPFGWLASHQTDMEERAEEYEQLVMQCIDRYNHVGLMNPSLNNMYSATALPE
;
A
#
# COMPACT_ATOMS: atom_id res chain seq x y z
N MET A 1 -11.72 0.20 -5.94
CA MET A 1 -12.74 0.96 -5.19
C MET A 1 -12.66 0.57 -3.73
N TRP A 2 -12.75 1.53 -2.80
CA TRP A 2 -12.92 1.25 -1.38
C TRP A 2 -14.36 1.53 -0.94
N GLN A 3 -14.78 0.82 0.12
CA GLN A 3 -15.99 1.09 0.90
C GLN A 3 -15.64 0.90 2.37
N LEU A 4 -15.67 1.99 3.15
CA LEU A 4 -15.24 2.03 4.55
C LEU A 4 -16.41 2.52 5.41
N PRO A 5 -17.21 1.60 6.00
CA PRO A 5 -18.37 1.96 6.81
C PRO A 5 -17.95 2.54 8.16
N PHE A 6 -18.66 3.57 8.61
CA PHE A 6 -18.65 4.10 9.97
C PHE A 6 -19.81 3.52 10.79
N ASP A 7 -19.74 3.64 12.11
CA ASP A 7 -20.73 3.10 13.07
C ASP A 7 -22.06 3.90 13.13
N ASN A 8 -22.16 4.99 12.37
CA ASN A 8 -23.33 5.87 12.32
C ASN A 8 -24.18 5.71 11.03
N GLY A 9 -23.91 4.66 10.24
CA GLY A 9 -24.62 4.39 8.99
C GLY A 9 -24.11 5.18 7.77
N VAL A 10 -23.02 5.93 7.91
CA VAL A 10 -22.31 6.57 6.77
C VAL A 10 -21.19 5.64 6.30
N THR A 11 -20.98 5.56 4.99
CA THR A 11 -19.87 4.81 4.39
C THR A 11 -19.02 5.74 3.53
N SER A 12 -17.72 5.82 3.81
CA SER A 12 -16.75 6.45 2.90
C SER A 12 -16.55 5.57 1.68
N VAL A 13 -16.73 6.13 0.49
CA VAL A 13 -16.57 5.41 -0.78
C VAL A 13 -15.67 6.21 -1.71
N GLY A 14 -14.89 5.50 -2.51
CA GLY A 14 -14.05 6.14 -3.53
C GLY A 14 -13.40 5.15 -4.47
N ILE A 15 -13.03 5.65 -5.65
CA ILE A 15 -12.46 4.87 -6.73
C ILE A 15 -11.13 5.52 -7.12
N VAL A 16 -10.09 4.69 -7.22
CA VAL A 16 -8.81 5.09 -7.80
C VAL A 16 -8.80 4.60 -9.24
N LEU A 17 -8.40 5.48 -10.15
CA LEU A 17 -8.34 5.21 -11.58
C LEU A 17 -6.91 5.39 -12.07
N ASP A 18 -6.54 4.57 -13.05
CA ASP A 18 -5.30 4.69 -13.81
C ASP A 18 -5.33 6.00 -14.62
N ALA A 19 -4.44 6.94 -14.29
CA ALA A 19 -4.42 8.27 -14.88
C ALA A 19 -4.09 8.28 -16.38
N ASP A 20 -3.46 7.23 -16.91
CA ASP A 20 -3.16 7.12 -18.34
C ASP A 20 -4.40 6.65 -19.13
N LYS A 21 -5.27 5.85 -18.48
CA LYS A 21 -6.54 5.37 -19.07
C LYS A 21 -7.70 6.34 -18.83
N TYR A 22 -7.68 7.04 -17.70
CA TYR A 22 -8.68 8.00 -17.26
C TYR A 22 -8.00 9.34 -16.96
N PRO A 23 -7.53 10.06 -18.01
CA PRO A 23 -6.85 11.33 -17.81
C PRO A 23 -7.80 12.39 -17.25
N LEU A 24 -7.22 13.35 -16.51
CA LEU A 24 -7.99 14.45 -15.95
C LEU A 24 -8.40 15.45 -17.03
N GLU A 25 -9.63 15.35 -17.51
CA GLU A 25 -10.22 16.29 -18.46
C GLU A 25 -10.94 17.44 -17.76
N SER A 26 -10.60 18.69 -18.12
CA SER A 26 -11.10 19.90 -17.45
C SER A 26 -12.59 20.17 -17.67
N ASN A 27 -13.15 19.67 -18.78
CA ASN A 27 -14.57 19.81 -19.13
C ASN A 27 -15.45 18.68 -18.58
N ARG A 28 -14.87 17.63 -18.00
CA ARG A 28 -15.59 16.47 -17.49
C ARG A 28 -15.89 16.63 -16.00
N ARG A 29 -17.14 16.40 -15.57
CA ARG A 29 -17.51 16.45 -14.16
C ARG A 29 -17.15 15.15 -13.44
N ALA A 30 -16.82 15.25 -12.16
CA ALA A 30 -16.54 14.09 -11.32
C ALA A 30 -17.75 13.14 -11.20
N GLU A 31 -18.99 13.67 -11.21
CA GLU A 31 -20.19 12.85 -11.16
C GLU A 31 -20.39 11.98 -12.41
N ASP A 32 -20.00 12.49 -13.58
CA ASP A 32 -20.13 11.76 -14.84
C ASP A 32 -19.16 10.58 -14.88
N GLU A 33 -17.93 10.78 -14.37
CA GLU A 33 -16.94 9.71 -14.22
C GLU A 33 -17.36 8.68 -13.18
N TRP A 34 -17.90 9.12 -12.03
CA TRP A 34 -18.47 8.23 -11.04
C TRP A 34 -19.61 7.37 -11.61
N ALA A 35 -20.54 7.98 -12.35
CA ALA A 35 -21.64 7.28 -12.99
C ALA A 35 -21.15 6.23 -14.01
N GLU A 36 -20.17 6.56 -14.84
CA GLU A 36 -19.55 5.60 -15.79
C GLU A 36 -18.97 4.39 -15.05
N GLN A 37 -18.24 4.61 -13.95
CA GLN A 37 -17.69 3.50 -13.18
C GLN A 37 -18.80 2.62 -12.57
N LEU A 38 -19.89 3.21 -12.07
CA LEU A 38 -21.01 2.42 -11.55
C LEU A 38 -21.74 1.63 -12.66
N GLU A 39 -21.88 2.19 -13.86
CA GLU A 39 -22.44 1.49 -15.01
C GLU A 39 -21.55 0.30 -15.42
N ARG A 40 -20.23 0.49 -15.40
CA ARG A 40 -19.25 -0.58 -15.66
C ARG A 40 -19.32 -1.72 -14.64
N TYR A 41 -19.67 -1.43 -13.39
CA TYR A 41 -19.71 -2.41 -12.29
C TYR A 41 -21.11 -2.51 -11.65
N PRO A 42 -22.07 -3.22 -12.28
CA PRO A 42 -23.46 -3.29 -11.79
C PRO A 42 -23.63 -3.87 -10.38
N SER A 43 -22.72 -4.75 -9.94
CA SER A 43 -22.73 -5.28 -8.58
C SER A 43 -22.49 -4.20 -7.52
N ILE A 44 -21.59 -3.26 -7.82
CA ILE A 44 -21.30 -2.09 -6.97
C ILE A 44 -22.47 -1.11 -7.04
N ALA A 45 -22.99 -0.83 -8.23
CA ALA A 45 -24.14 0.07 -8.40
C ALA A 45 -25.35 -0.39 -7.56
N ARG A 46 -25.62 -1.70 -7.49
CA ARG A 46 -26.68 -2.26 -6.63
C ARG A 46 -26.46 -1.99 -5.15
N GLN A 47 -25.21 -2.02 -4.66
CA GLN A 47 -24.92 -1.72 -3.25
C GLN A 47 -25.22 -0.25 -2.90
N LEU A 48 -25.04 0.66 -3.87
CA LEU A 48 -25.20 2.10 -3.69
C LEU A 48 -26.56 2.63 -4.13
N MET A 49 -27.47 1.78 -4.61
CA MET A 49 -28.72 2.21 -5.25
C MET A 49 -29.65 3.04 -4.35
N THR A 50 -29.59 2.83 -3.03
CA THR A 50 -30.37 3.58 -2.04
C THR A 50 -29.51 4.58 -1.25
N ALA A 51 -28.20 4.62 -1.51
CA ALA A 51 -27.28 5.50 -0.82
C ALA A 51 -27.55 6.97 -1.20
N LYS A 52 -27.32 7.86 -0.24
CA LYS A 52 -27.37 9.31 -0.46
C LYS A 52 -25.99 9.87 -0.16
N LEU A 53 -25.50 10.73 -1.05
CA LEU A 53 -24.28 11.48 -0.78
C LEU A 53 -24.55 12.46 0.38
N VAL A 54 -23.87 12.26 1.50
CA VAL A 54 -24.00 13.10 2.70
C VAL A 54 -22.79 14.01 2.92
N ALA A 55 -21.64 13.64 2.39
CA ALA A 55 -20.42 14.45 2.38
C ALA A 55 -19.41 13.89 1.35
N PRO A 56 -18.59 14.76 0.73
CA PRO A 56 -18.75 16.21 0.66
C PRO A 56 -20.00 16.61 -0.17
N GLU A 57 -20.28 17.90 -0.35
CA GLU A 57 -21.50 18.40 -1.05
C GLU A 57 -21.68 17.86 -2.48
N ARG A 58 -20.60 17.38 -3.10
CA ARG A 58 -20.56 16.81 -4.45
C ARG A 58 -19.47 15.75 -4.54
N VAL A 59 -19.45 14.95 -5.60
CA VAL A 59 -18.35 14.00 -5.81
C VAL A 59 -17.05 14.79 -6.03
N VAL A 60 -16.00 14.44 -5.29
CA VAL A 60 -14.69 15.08 -5.41
C VAL A 60 -13.78 14.19 -6.25
N ARG A 61 -13.03 14.84 -7.14
CA ARG A 61 -12.00 14.23 -7.97
C ARG A 61 -10.69 14.99 -7.76
N THR A 62 -9.61 14.24 -7.64
CA THR A 62 -8.23 14.77 -7.57
C THR A 62 -7.46 14.31 -8.81
N SER A 63 -6.38 15.03 -9.14
CA SER A 63 -5.38 14.59 -10.11
C SER A 63 -4.48 13.49 -9.51
N ARG A 64 -3.34 13.23 -10.16
CA ARG A 64 -2.28 12.33 -9.68
C ARG A 64 -2.03 12.54 -8.17
N MET A 65 -2.24 11.47 -7.41
CA MET A 65 -2.05 11.45 -5.95
C MET A 65 -0.61 11.12 -5.56
N GLN A 66 0.09 10.38 -6.43
CA GLN A 66 1.48 9.98 -6.24
C GLN A 66 2.39 11.20 -6.13
N ARG A 67 3.22 11.23 -5.09
CA ARG A 67 4.24 12.26 -4.85
C ARG A 67 5.42 11.66 -4.11
N PHE A 68 6.59 12.25 -4.32
CA PHE A 68 7.83 11.80 -3.71
C PHE A 68 8.81 12.98 -3.63
N GLU A 69 9.29 13.28 -2.43
CA GLU A 69 10.30 14.30 -2.17
C GLU A 69 11.69 13.66 -2.17
N GLU A 70 12.65 14.33 -2.83
CA GLU A 70 14.04 13.86 -2.89
C GLU A 70 14.76 14.05 -1.56
N THR A 71 14.47 15.15 -0.85
CA THR A 71 15.06 15.47 0.45
C THR A 71 14.00 15.34 1.54
N ILE A 72 14.17 14.33 2.40
CA ILE A 72 13.18 14.00 3.45
C ILE A 72 13.58 14.60 4.80
N ALA A 73 14.87 14.74 5.07
CA ALA A 73 15.39 15.38 6.27
C ALA A 73 16.77 15.97 5.99
N ASP A 74 17.15 16.97 6.78
CA ASP A 74 18.45 17.64 6.79
C ASP A 74 18.84 17.95 8.26
N ASP A 75 19.84 18.79 8.50
CA ASP A 75 20.42 19.07 9.82
C ASP A 75 19.41 19.44 10.93
N ASP A 76 18.36 20.18 10.60
CA ASP A 76 17.44 20.78 11.58
C ASP A 76 15.95 20.60 11.26
N TRP A 77 15.61 19.83 10.22
CA TRP A 77 14.23 19.54 9.85
C TRP A 77 14.06 18.13 9.29
N ALA A 78 12.83 17.61 9.41
CA ALA A 78 12.43 16.35 8.80
C ALA A 78 10.95 16.40 8.40
N LEU A 79 10.62 15.84 7.22
CA LEU A 79 9.27 15.57 6.80
C LEU A 79 8.78 14.28 7.45
N LEU A 80 7.52 14.26 7.88
CA LEU A 80 6.84 13.01 8.19
C LEU A 80 6.61 12.20 6.91
N PRO A 81 6.49 10.86 6.99
CA PRO A 81 6.43 9.99 5.81
C PRO A 81 5.37 10.38 4.79
N ASN A 82 4.14 10.72 5.22
CA ASN A 82 3.07 11.13 4.31
C ASN A 82 3.30 12.50 3.63
N THR A 83 4.14 13.35 4.22
CA THR A 83 4.58 14.61 3.59
C THR A 83 5.72 14.34 2.62
N ALA A 84 6.66 13.46 2.98
CA ALA A 84 7.76 13.02 2.14
C ALA A 84 7.29 12.27 0.88
N GLY A 85 6.18 11.54 0.95
CA GLY A 85 5.62 10.88 -0.21
C GLY A 85 4.26 10.24 0.04
N PHE A 86 3.60 9.91 -1.06
CA PHE A 86 2.35 9.14 -1.06
C PHE A 86 2.27 8.36 -2.35
N ILE A 87 1.84 7.10 -2.25
CA ILE A 87 1.77 6.19 -3.39
C ILE A 87 0.31 5.93 -3.76
N ASP A 88 -0.43 5.19 -2.93
CA ASP A 88 -1.80 4.77 -3.22
C ASP A 88 -2.56 4.47 -1.91
N PRO A 89 -3.90 4.62 -1.87
CA PRO A 89 -4.70 4.19 -0.71
C PRO A 89 -4.83 2.67 -0.56
N LEU A 90 -4.49 1.87 -1.58
CA LEU A 90 -4.46 0.41 -1.50
C LEU A 90 -3.53 -0.03 -0.34
N HIS A 91 -3.97 -1.03 0.42
CA HIS A 91 -3.31 -1.52 1.64
C HIS A 91 -3.19 -0.52 2.82
N SER A 92 -3.70 0.71 2.69
CA SER A 92 -3.80 1.68 3.81
C SER A 92 -2.50 1.94 4.57
N THR A 93 -1.36 1.92 3.88
CA THR A 93 -0.02 2.00 4.51
C THR A 93 0.29 3.34 5.16
N GLY A 94 -0.37 4.43 4.73
CA GLY A 94 0.00 5.80 5.07
C GLY A 94 -0.01 6.14 6.56
N ILE A 95 -1.02 5.68 7.32
CA ILE A 95 -1.12 5.96 8.76
C ILE A 95 -0.03 5.20 9.52
N ALA A 96 0.11 3.90 9.26
CA ALA A 96 1.10 3.06 9.93
C ALA A 96 2.54 3.54 9.64
N HIS A 97 2.82 3.91 8.38
CA HIS A 97 4.11 4.47 8.01
C HIS A 97 4.37 5.79 8.74
N SER A 98 3.37 6.68 8.81
CA SER A 98 3.49 7.96 9.52
C SER A 98 3.78 7.78 11.02
N LEU A 99 3.12 6.82 11.67
CA LEU A 99 3.38 6.48 13.07
C LEU A 99 4.81 5.96 13.28
N CYS A 100 5.29 5.07 12.41
CA CYS A 100 6.69 4.62 12.46
C CYS A 100 7.67 5.80 12.31
N GLY A 101 7.37 6.74 11.42
CA GLY A 101 8.19 7.94 11.26
C GLY A 101 8.19 8.84 12.50
N ILE A 102 7.03 9.01 13.15
CA ILE A 102 6.91 9.76 14.40
C ILE A 102 7.77 9.13 15.50
N GLU A 103 7.73 7.80 15.66
CA GLU A 103 8.54 7.10 16.65
C GLU A 103 10.04 7.28 16.41
N LEU A 104 10.50 7.11 15.16
CA LEU A 104 11.91 7.27 14.80
C LEU A 104 12.39 8.71 15.02
N LEU A 105 11.58 9.71 14.68
CA LEU A 105 11.93 11.10 14.93
C LEU A 105 11.90 11.44 16.42
N ALA A 106 10.97 10.88 17.20
CA ALA A 106 10.94 11.07 18.64
C ALA A 106 12.21 10.49 19.31
N ASP A 107 12.66 9.30 18.90
CA ASP A 107 13.94 8.72 19.35
C ASP A 107 15.11 9.63 18.95
N CYS A 108 15.18 10.00 17.65
CA CYS A 108 16.21 10.89 17.12
C CYS A 108 16.34 12.20 17.92
N LEU A 109 15.22 12.88 18.16
CA LEU A 109 15.20 14.19 18.82
C LEU A 109 15.44 14.12 20.33
N THR A 110 15.16 12.99 20.97
CA THR A 110 15.30 12.84 22.44
C THR A 110 16.60 12.19 22.87
N GLN A 111 17.21 11.36 22.03
CA GLN A 111 18.43 10.62 22.37
C GLN A 111 19.70 11.26 21.83
N PHE A 112 19.60 12.12 20.81
CA PHE A 112 20.76 12.62 20.08
C PHE A 112 20.78 14.15 19.94
N GLU A 113 21.98 14.72 19.87
CA GLU A 113 22.22 16.15 19.72
C GLU A 113 23.38 16.43 18.75
N GLY A 114 23.46 17.66 18.25
CA GLY A 114 24.56 18.10 17.39
C GLY A 114 24.78 17.20 16.17
N PRO A 115 26.03 16.91 15.79
CA PRO A 115 26.35 16.07 14.63
C PRO A 115 25.72 14.67 14.66
N GLU A 116 25.56 14.08 15.84
CA GLU A 116 24.96 12.75 15.96
C GLU A 116 23.48 12.75 15.59
N ARG A 117 22.76 13.84 15.91
CA ARG A 117 21.37 14.03 15.46
C ARG A 117 21.29 14.14 13.94
N THR A 118 22.18 14.91 13.32
CA THR A 118 22.27 15.01 11.86
C THR A 118 22.41 13.61 11.23
N ASP A 119 23.31 12.77 11.76
CA ASP A 119 23.51 11.41 11.26
C ASP A 119 22.24 10.55 11.39
N GLN A 120 21.50 10.68 12.50
CA GLN A 120 20.22 9.98 12.70
C GLN A 120 19.11 10.50 11.78
N LEU A 121 19.07 11.80 11.49
CA LEU A 121 18.14 12.39 10.51
C LEU A 121 18.45 11.91 9.08
N ALA A 122 19.73 11.76 8.73
CA ALA A 122 20.13 11.15 7.47
C ALA A 122 19.70 9.67 7.37
N LEU A 123 19.84 8.90 8.46
CA LEU A 123 19.37 7.52 8.51
C LEU A 123 17.83 7.44 8.41
N TYR A 124 17.11 8.33 9.09
CA TYR A 124 15.67 8.47 8.99
C TYR A 124 15.23 8.73 7.54
N SER A 125 15.86 9.72 6.88
CA SER A 125 15.62 10.04 5.46
C SER A 125 15.80 8.81 4.57
N LYS A 126 16.90 8.06 4.74
CA LYS A 126 17.13 6.80 4.01
C LYS A 126 16.02 5.77 4.24
N ARG A 127 15.61 5.56 5.49
CA ARG A 127 14.56 4.57 5.86
C ARG A 127 13.20 4.92 5.26
N VAL A 128 12.76 6.17 5.36
CA VAL A 128 11.49 6.62 4.77
C VAL A 128 11.52 6.46 3.26
N ARG A 129 12.63 6.83 2.61
CA ARG A 129 12.81 6.68 1.17
C ARG A 129 12.69 5.23 0.73
N GLN A 130 13.40 4.32 1.41
CA GLN A 130 13.33 2.88 1.14
C GLN A 130 11.90 2.35 1.30
N ALA A 131 11.21 2.73 2.38
CA ALA A 131 9.83 2.33 2.62
C ALA A 131 8.87 2.84 1.53
N LEU A 132 8.99 4.10 1.09
CA LEU A 132 8.18 4.64 0.00
C LEU A 132 8.42 3.89 -1.32
N THR A 133 9.68 3.62 -1.67
CA THR A 133 10.01 2.82 -2.86
C THR A 133 9.43 1.42 -2.78
N HIS A 134 9.58 0.74 -1.64
CA HIS A 134 9.05 -0.61 -1.48
C HIS A 134 7.51 -0.65 -1.54
N ILE A 135 6.83 0.34 -0.94
CA ILE A 135 5.37 0.50 -1.07
C ILE A 135 4.99 0.68 -2.54
N ASP A 136 5.70 1.52 -3.30
CA ASP A 136 5.45 1.69 -4.74
C ASP A 136 5.57 0.38 -5.52
N GLU A 137 6.60 -0.41 -5.24
CA GLU A 137 6.79 -1.72 -5.86
C GLU A 137 5.64 -2.70 -5.56
N LEU A 138 5.22 -2.78 -4.30
CA LEU A 138 4.09 -3.62 -3.88
C LEU A 138 2.79 -3.19 -4.55
N MET A 139 2.52 -1.88 -4.61
CA MET A 139 1.31 -1.35 -5.27
C MET A 139 1.37 -1.60 -6.77
N ARG A 140 2.52 -1.35 -7.41
CA ARG A 140 2.74 -1.58 -8.83
C ARG A 140 2.45 -3.02 -9.21
N ALA A 141 2.91 -3.99 -8.41
CA ALA A 141 2.63 -5.39 -8.65
C ALA A 141 1.12 -5.67 -8.66
N CYS A 142 0.38 -5.12 -7.69
CA CYS A 142 -1.07 -5.25 -7.61
C CYS A 142 -1.79 -4.60 -8.81
N TYR A 143 -1.39 -3.39 -9.21
CA TYR A 143 -2.01 -2.71 -10.34
C TYR A 143 -1.72 -3.39 -11.68
N LEU A 144 -0.51 -3.92 -11.87
CA LEU A 144 -0.16 -4.70 -13.05
C LEU A 144 -0.96 -6.01 -13.15
N SER A 145 -1.38 -6.57 -12.01
CA SER A 145 -2.11 -7.83 -11.96
C SER A 145 -3.64 -7.71 -11.95
N LEU A 146 -4.20 -6.48 -12.02
CA LEU A 146 -5.64 -6.24 -11.93
C LEU A 146 -6.51 -6.94 -12.99
N SER A 147 -5.94 -7.38 -14.11
CA SER A 147 -6.68 -8.11 -15.15
C SER A 147 -6.98 -9.57 -14.78
N SER A 148 -6.30 -10.12 -13.78
CA SER A 148 -6.52 -11.47 -13.27
C SER A 148 -6.82 -11.44 -11.78
N PHE A 149 -7.95 -12.02 -11.36
CA PHE A 149 -8.30 -12.07 -9.94
C PHE A 149 -7.28 -12.88 -9.15
N ARG A 150 -6.83 -14.00 -9.72
CA ARG A 150 -5.82 -14.89 -9.12
C ARG A 150 -4.47 -14.19 -8.97
N ALA A 151 -3.99 -13.56 -10.03
CA ALA A 151 -2.73 -12.84 -9.97
C ALA A 151 -2.80 -11.64 -9.02
N PHE A 152 -3.90 -10.88 -9.03
CA PHE A 152 -4.13 -9.81 -8.07
C PHE A 152 -4.11 -10.32 -6.62
N ALA A 153 -4.84 -11.40 -6.32
CA ALA A 153 -4.84 -12.00 -5.00
C ALA A 153 -3.42 -12.42 -4.58
N ALA A 154 -2.66 -13.07 -5.45
CA ALA A 154 -1.27 -13.43 -5.20
C ALA A 154 -0.40 -12.19 -4.94
N SER A 155 -0.52 -11.13 -5.75
CA SER A 155 0.25 -9.88 -5.55
C SER A 155 0.00 -9.26 -4.17
N THR A 156 -1.24 -9.31 -3.67
CA THR A 156 -1.55 -8.79 -2.32
C THR A 156 -0.84 -9.55 -1.20
N MET A 157 -0.47 -10.82 -1.41
CA MET A 157 0.22 -11.62 -0.39
C MET A 157 1.63 -11.14 -0.12
N MET A 158 2.28 -10.46 -1.07
CA MET A 158 3.59 -9.83 -0.83
C MET A 158 3.47 -8.71 0.22
N TYR A 159 2.41 -7.91 0.15
CA TYR A 159 2.13 -6.91 1.19
C TYR A 159 1.87 -7.58 2.55
N PHE A 160 1.03 -8.62 2.59
CA PHE A 160 0.74 -9.29 3.86
C PHE A 160 1.98 -9.95 4.46
N ALA A 161 2.84 -10.56 3.64
CA ALA A 161 4.11 -11.12 4.09
C ALA A 161 5.03 -10.04 4.71
N ALA A 162 5.11 -8.87 4.07
CA ALA A 162 5.87 -7.73 4.57
C ALA A 162 5.30 -7.19 5.88
N ALA A 163 3.98 -6.99 5.94
CA ALA A 163 3.28 -6.43 7.09
C ALA A 163 3.39 -7.34 8.33
N THR A 164 3.05 -8.62 8.19
CA THR A 164 3.11 -9.54 9.34
C THR A 164 4.54 -9.77 9.80
N THR A 165 5.52 -9.79 8.88
CA THR A 165 6.93 -9.96 9.26
C THR A 165 7.44 -8.73 10.02
N PHE A 166 7.12 -7.54 9.53
CA PHE A 166 7.47 -6.28 10.19
C PHE A 166 6.89 -6.21 11.60
N GLU A 167 5.59 -6.50 11.75
CA GLU A 167 4.91 -6.52 13.03
C GLU A 167 5.53 -7.54 13.99
N ARG A 168 5.78 -8.77 13.52
CA ARG A 168 6.41 -9.83 14.33
C ARG A 168 7.80 -9.42 14.81
N ARG A 169 8.66 -8.94 13.91
CA ARG A 169 10.02 -8.48 14.25
C ARG A 169 10.01 -7.35 15.28
N ARG A 170 9.04 -6.44 15.18
CA ARG A 170 8.88 -5.34 16.16
C ARG A 170 8.46 -5.85 17.54
N LEU A 171 7.53 -6.81 17.58
CA LEU A 171 7.10 -7.43 18.83
C LEU A 171 8.23 -8.23 19.50
N GLU A 172 9.02 -8.97 18.72
CA GLU A 172 10.15 -9.77 19.20
C GLU A 172 11.32 -8.91 19.71
N ALA A 173 11.68 -7.85 18.98
CA ALA A 173 12.82 -7.01 19.32
C ALA A 173 12.52 -6.03 20.45
N ASN A 174 11.25 -5.61 20.59
CA ASN A 174 10.83 -4.53 21.48
C ASN A 174 11.68 -3.23 21.30
N ASP A 175 12.12 -2.97 20.06
CA ASP A 175 12.89 -1.79 19.66
C ASP A 175 12.29 -1.21 18.37
N ILE A 176 11.88 0.07 18.43
CA ILE A 176 11.29 0.81 17.29
C ILE A 176 12.26 0.98 16.11
N ARG A 177 13.57 0.82 16.34
CA ARG A 177 14.61 0.89 15.30
C ARG A 177 14.85 -0.44 14.60
N SER A 178 14.22 -1.52 15.08
CA SER A 178 14.36 -2.87 14.53
C SER A 178 13.59 -3.01 13.22
N GLY A 179 14.34 -3.17 12.12
CA GLY A 179 13.81 -3.31 10.76
C GLY A 179 13.22 -2.02 10.18
N ALA A 180 13.13 -1.95 8.84
CA ALA A 180 12.40 -0.89 8.17
C ALA A 180 10.91 -1.24 8.04
N PHE A 181 10.07 -0.21 7.92
CA PHE A 181 8.63 -0.36 7.69
C PHE A 181 8.38 -1.27 6.47
N LEU A 182 7.50 -2.27 6.64
CA LEU A 182 7.21 -3.30 5.63
C LEU A 182 8.46 -4.03 5.12
N CYS A 183 9.47 -4.22 5.98
CA CYS A 183 10.72 -4.91 5.60
C CYS A 183 11.41 -4.29 4.38
N ALA A 184 11.32 -2.96 4.23
CA ALA A 184 11.91 -2.23 3.10
C ALA A 184 13.45 -2.18 3.11
N ASP A 185 14.07 -2.67 4.17
CA ASP A 185 15.51 -2.88 4.30
C ASP A 185 15.97 -4.24 3.77
N GLU A 186 15.03 -5.10 3.36
CA GLU A 186 15.28 -6.38 2.73
C GLU A 186 15.21 -6.28 1.20
N GLU A 187 15.86 -7.22 0.50
CA GLU A 187 15.76 -7.33 -0.96
C GLU A 187 14.56 -8.19 -1.33
N TRP A 188 13.56 -7.62 -2.02
CA TRP A 188 12.38 -8.33 -2.50
C TRP A 188 12.49 -8.63 -3.99
N GLU A 189 12.43 -9.91 -4.36
CA GLU A 189 12.44 -10.34 -5.76
C GLU A 189 11.03 -10.35 -6.33
N ILE A 190 10.44 -9.16 -6.50
CA ILE A 190 9.09 -9.04 -7.08
C ILE A 190 9.17 -9.41 -8.56
N PRO A 191 8.34 -10.37 -9.05
CA PRO A 191 8.39 -10.88 -10.42
C PRO A 191 7.84 -9.92 -11.49
N PHE A 192 8.34 -8.68 -11.53
CA PHE A 192 7.93 -7.64 -12.47
C PHE A 192 8.16 -8.02 -13.94
N GLY A 193 9.22 -8.78 -14.23
CA GLY A 193 9.46 -9.29 -15.58
C GLY A 193 8.30 -10.16 -16.07
N TRP A 194 7.80 -11.05 -15.21
CA TRP A 194 6.64 -11.87 -15.53
C TRP A 194 5.38 -11.02 -15.71
N LEU A 195 5.11 -10.08 -14.79
CA LEU A 195 3.94 -9.19 -14.88
C LEU A 195 3.93 -8.36 -16.16
N ALA A 196 5.10 -7.87 -16.59
CA ALA A 196 5.21 -7.06 -17.80
C ALA A 196 5.00 -7.90 -19.08
N SER A 197 5.45 -9.16 -19.10
CA SER A 197 5.37 -10.03 -20.27
C SER A 197 4.01 -10.66 -20.49
N HIS A 198 3.16 -10.77 -19.46
CA HIS A 198 1.91 -11.54 -19.52
C HIS A 198 0.65 -10.70 -19.25
N GLN A 199 0.66 -9.43 -19.62
CA GLN A 199 -0.52 -8.56 -19.39
C GLN A 199 -1.77 -9.02 -20.16
N THR A 200 -1.60 -9.76 -21.26
CA THR A 200 -2.69 -10.17 -22.17
C THR A 200 -3.20 -11.59 -21.93
N ASP A 201 -2.44 -12.45 -21.25
CA ASP A 201 -2.72 -13.88 -21.00
C ASP A 201 -2.54 -14.23 -19.50
N MET A 202 -2.68 -13.23 -18.64
CA MET A 202 -2.37 -13.33 -17.22
C MET A 202 -3.24 -14.38 -16.50
N GLU A 203 -4.54 -14.41 -16.79
CA GLU A 203 -5.47 -15.30 -16.10
C GLU A 203 -5.20 -16.76 -16.46
N GLU A 204 -4.88 -17.04 -17.73
CA GLU A 204 -4.50 -18.37 -18.18
C GLU A 204 -3.20 -18.87 -17.54
N ARG A 205 -2.28 -17.94 -17.22
CA ARG A 205 -0.96 -18.26 -16.65
C ARG A 205 -0.83 -17.95 -15.17
N ALA A 206 -1.95 -17.65 -14.49
CA ALA A 206 -1.94 -17.20 -13.10
C ALA A 206 -1.26 -18.20 -12.15
N GLU A 207 -1.37 -19.50 -12.41
CA GLU A 207 -0.71 -20.54 -11.60
C GLU A 207 0.82 -20.41 -11.60
N GLU A 208 1.41 -20.03 -12.73
CA GLU A 208 2.86 -19.80 -12.79
C GLU A 208 3.26 -18.57 -11.96
N TYR A 209 2.45 -17.52 -12.00
CA TYR A 209 2.68 -16.33 -11.20
C TYR A 209 2.53 -16.58 -9.71
N GLU A 210 1.52 -17.36 -9.31
CA GLU A 210 1.33 -17.79 -7.93
C GLU A 210 2.58 -18.53 -7.40
N GLN A 211 3.22 -19.38 -8.22
CA GLN A 211 4.47 -20.04 -7.87
C GLN A 211 5.64 -19.07 -7.67
N LEU A 212 5.77 -18.06 -8.54
CA LEU A 212 6.78 -17.02 -8.39
C LEU A 212 6.55 -16.18 -7.12
N VAL A 213 5.30 -15.83 -6.82
CA VAL A 213 4.95 -15.12 -5.58
C VAL A 213 5.25 -15.98 -4.36
N MET A 214 4.94 -17.27 -4.38
CA MET A 214 5.28 -18.19 -3.28
C MET A 214 6.79 -18.20 -3.00
N GLN A 215 7.63 -18.22 -4.05
CA GLN A 215 9.09 -18.11 -3.90
C GLN A 215 9.52 -16.76 -3.33
N CYS A 216 8.91 -15.66 -3.82
CA CYS A 216 9.19 -14.30 -3.36
C CYS A 216 8.93 -14.13 -1.85
N ILE A 217 7.82 -14.70 -1.36
CA ILE A 217 7.39 -14.54 0.04
C ILE A 217 7.90 -15.64 0.98
N ASP A 218 8.55 -16.70 0.49
CA ASP A 218 8.86 -17.92 1.26
C ASP A 218 9.51 -17.63 2.63
N ARG A 219 10.58 -16.83 2.64
CA ARG A 219 11.30 -16.42 3.86
C ARG A 219 10.49 -15.53 4.81
N TYR A 220 9.39 -14.96 4.34
CA TYR A 220 8.52 -14.06 5.08
C TYR A 220 7.18 -14.73 5.46
N ASN A 221 6.87 -15.89 4.89
CA ASN A 221 5.58 -16.54 5.03
C ASN A 221 5.48 -17.40 6.30
N HIS A 222 5.27 -16.74 7.43
CA HIS A 222 5.07 -17.39 8.74
C HIS A 222 3.60 -17.49 9.17
N VAL A 223 2.66 -17.00 8.34
CA VAL A 223 1.21 -16.98 8.63
C VAL A 223 0.38 -17.79 7.63
N GLY A 224 1.03 -18.67 6.86
CA GLY A 224 0.36 -19.58 5.94
C GLY A 224 -0.28 -18.91 4.71
N LEU A 225 0.30 -17.80 4.24
CA LEU A 225 -0.10 -17.13 3.00
C LEU A 225 -0.07 -18.10 1.82
N MET A 226 -1.00 -17.93 0.88
CA MET A 226 -1.13 -18.78 -0.32
C MET A 226 -1.41 -20.26 -0.03
N ASN A 227 -1.83 -20.62 1.19
CA ASN A 227 -2.30 -21.97 1.47
C ASN A 227 -3.69 -22.20 0.82
N PRO A 228 -3.84 -23.19 -0.09
CA PRO A 228 -5.12 -23.43 -0.78
C PRO A 228 -6.28 -23.76 0.16
N SER A 229 -6.00 -24.31 1.34
CA SER A 229 -7.04 -24.60 2.35
C SER A 229 -7.62 -23.34 3.02
N LEU A 230 -6.96 -22.19 2.88
CA LEU A 230 -7.34 -20.93 3.50
C LEU A 230 -8.05 -19.96 2.53
N ASN A 231 -8.29 -20.34 1.27
CA ASN A 231 -9.06 -19.55 0.30
C ASN A 231 -8.67 -18.05 0.21
N ASN A 232 -7.39 -17.76 -0.05
CA ASN A 232 -6.82 -16.39 -0.09
C ASN A 232 -6.90 -15.62 1.24
N MET A 233 -7.07 -16.33 2.36
CA MET A 233 -6.89 -15.81 3.72
C MET A 233 -5.56 -16.30 4.30
N TYR A 234 -5.21 -15.80 5.48
CA TYR A 234 -4.06 -16.24 6.26
C TYR A 234 -4.51 -16.75 7.64
N SER A 235 -3.78 -17.70 8.21
CA SER A 235 -4.23 -18.47 9.38
C SER A 235 -4.03 -17.75 10.72
N ALA A 236 -3.11 -16.79 10.77
CA ALA A 236 -2.77 -16.05 11.98
C ALA A 236 -2.34 -14.60 11.65
N THR A 237 -2.49 -13.68 12.60
CA THR A 237 -1.90 -12.34 12.50
C THR A 237 -0.43 -12.37 12.94
N ALA A 238 0.23 -11.21 13.09
CA ALA A 238 1.63 -11.13 13.50
C ALA A 238 1.93 -11.59 14.95
N LEU A 239 0.90 -11.81 15.76
CA LEU A 239 1.07 -12.37 17.10
C LEU A 239 1.35 -13.88 17.00
N PRO A 240 2.39 -14.41 17.66
CA PRO A 240 2.56 -15.86 17.75
C PRO A 240 1.36 -16.51 18.46
N GLU A 241 1.05 -17.76 18.09
CA GLU A 241 0.09 -18.62 18.80
C GLU A 241 0.45 -18.80 20.29
#